data_AF-A0A7M3XYB2-F1
#
_entry.id   AF-A0A7M3XYB2-F1
#
_cell.length_a   1.000
_cell.length_b   1.000
_cell.length_c   1.000
_cell.angle_alpha   90.00
_cell.angle_beta   90.00
_cell.angle_gamma   90.00
#
_symmetry.space_group_name_H-M   'P 1'
#
loop_
_entity.id
_entity.type
_entity.pdbx_description
1 polymer ?
#
loop_
_entity_poly.entity_id
_entity_poly.type
_entity_poly.pdbx_seq_one_letter_code
_entity_poly.pdbx_strand_id
1 'polypeptide(L)'
;MPPAHFLGDLSGLWRLDQRPPIRGLTWDWWWWLVMLEDEHGRPTGKQLMTLWSTKDAARVEVNGDTWRPQGRPGVDEHGGMSLDGMVCAWWFDGQTMHDAVLAKRCSMVVLPGAHPSWPGPSTPGRGAGAVVPLLDEDYSMGMEGDGSSFWLTLDPMPESAPFSSLDLRLHPASERLSTARQATATYAAGLGYDILRLHGTTAEGHIDG
;
A
#
# COMPACT_ATOMS: atom_id res chain seq x y z
N MET A 1 18.28 -12.91 15.24
CA MET A 1 17.20 -13.62 14.53
C MET A 1 16.14 -12.59 14.15
N PRO A 2 15.53 -12.68 12.96
CA PRO A 2 14.38 -11.84 12.62
C PRO A 2 13.23 -12.08 13.61
N PRO A 3 12.42 -11.06 13.93
CA PRO A 3 11.25 -11.24 14.78
C PRO A 3 10.17 -12.04 14.05
N ALA A 4 9.32 -12.76 14.79
CA ALA A 4 8.26 -13.58 14.22
C ALA A 4 7.07 -12.76 13.68
N HIS A 5 7.02 -11.46 13.96
CA HIS A 5 5.98 -10.53 13.52
C HIS A 5 6.57 -9.11 13.45
N PHE A 6 5.88 -8.23 12.74
CA PHE A 6 6.22 -6.82 12.73
C PHE A 6 6.02 -6.17 14.09
N LEU A 7 6.95 -5.29 14.46
CA LEU A 7 7.02 -4.66 15.77
C LEU A 7 6.55 -3.20 15.71
N GLY A 8 6.40 -2.57 16.87
CA GLY A 8 5.91 -1.19 16.98
C GLY A 8 4.38 -1.10 17.01
N ASP A 9 3.86 0.13 17.03
CA ASP A 9 2.43 0.37 17.02
C ASP A 9 1.91 0.41 15.57
N LEU A 10 1.17 -0.62 15.20
CA LEU A 10 0.53 -0.78 13.89
C LEU A 10 -0.97 -0.48 13.91
N SER A 11 -1.52 0.01 15.03
CA SER A 11 -2.96 0.29 15.17
C SER A 11 -3.47 1.33 14.17
N GLY A 12 -2.60 2.23 13.70
CA GLY A 12 -2.91 3.26 12.72
C GLY A 12 -2.74 2.82 11.26
N LEU A 13 -2.30 1.59 10.98
CA LEU A 13 -1.90 1.18 9.64
C LEU A 13 -3.03 1.28 8.61
N TRP A 14 -4.26 0.96 9.01
CA TRP A 14 -5.43 0.93 8.13
C TRP A 14 -6.34 2.14 8.31
N ARG A 15 -5.80 3.28 8.76
CA ARG A 15 -6.58 4.50 9.02
C ARG A 15 -6.07 5.66 8.18
N LEU A 16 -7.00 6.37 7.54
CA LEU A 16 -6.74 7.58 6.75
C LEU A 16 -7.49 8.77 7.34
N ASP A 17 -7.01 9.29 8.47
CA ASP A 17 -7.62 10.45 9.14
C ASP A 17 -6.75 11.04 10.25
N GLN A 18 -5.44 10.77 10.24
CA GLN A 18 -4.57 11.18 11.36
C GLN A 18 -4.47 12.72 11.52
N ARG A 19 -4.76 13.46 10.44
CA ARG A 19 -4.88 14.93 10.45
C ARG A 19 -6.20 15.35 9.83
N PRO A 20 -6.74 16.51 10.23
CA PRO A 20 -7.86 17.12 9.53
C PRO A 20 -7.52 17.33 8.05
N PRO A 21 -8.37 16.87 7.11
CA PRO A 21 -8.07 16.99 5.69
C PRO A 21 -8.12 18.45 5.24
N ILE A 22 -7.15 18.84 4.40
CA ILE A 22 -7.09 20.12 3.74
C ILE A 22 -7.62 19.93 2.32
N ARG A 23 -8.77 20.53 2.04
CA ARG A 23 -9.45 20.44 0.76
C ARG A 23 -8.51 20.84 -0.39
N GLY A 24 -8.40 19.98 -1.39
CA GLY A 24 -7.55 20.15 -2.56
C GLY A 24 -6.11 19.68 -2.37
N LEU A 25 -5.66 19.39 -1.14
CA LEU A 25 -4.25 19.17 -0.81
C LEU A 25 -3.98 17.84 -0.10
N THR A 26 -4.94 17.29 0.65
CA THR A 26 -4.76 16.01 1.33
C THR A 26 -4.64 14.86 0.34
N TRP A 27 -3.58 14.07 0.50
CA TRP A 27 -3.32 12.86 -0.26
C TRP A 27 -2.98 11.74 0.74
N ASP A 28 -3.84 10.73 0.76
CA ASP A 28 -3.76 9.59 1.66
C ASP A 28 -3.37 8.36 0.86
N TRP A 29 -2.49 7.53 1.43
CA TRP A 29 -1.89 6.43 0.68
C TRP A 29 -1.35 5.29 1.52
N TRP A 30 -1.26 4.13 0.88
CA TRP A 30 -0.36 3.04 1.22
C TRP A 30 0.55 2.82 0.02
N TRP A 31 1.86 2.63 0.25
CA TRP A 31 2.78 2.28 -0.83
C TRP A 31 3.86 1.34 -0.34
N TRP A 32 4.40 0.60 -1.30
CA TRP A 32 5.57 -0.24 -1.12
C TRP A 32 6.58 0.03 -2.23
N LEU A 33 7.85 -0.05 -1.87
CA LEU A 33 8.96 -0.18 -2.81
C LEU A 33 9.64 -1.51 -2.54
N VAL A 34 9.54 -2.42 -3.49
CA VAL A 34 10.17 -3.74 -3.45
C VAL A 34 11.42 -3.71 -4.31
N MET A 35 12.55 -3.98 -3.68
CA MET A 35 13.83 -4.14 -4.36
C MET A 35 14.01 -5.63 -4.67
N LEU A 36 14.18 -5.96 -5.94
CA LEU A 36 14.28 -7.33 -6.43
C LEU A 36 15.69 -7.60 -6.93
N GLU A 37 16.16 -8.82 -6.70
CA GLU A 37 17.41 -9.27 -7.30
C GLU A 37 17.26 -9.33 -8.83
N ASP A 38 18.35 -9.05 -9.52
CA ASP A 38 18.43 -9.21 -10.96
C ASP A 38 19.14 -10.53 -11.29
N GLU A 39 18.55 -11.31 -12.18
CA GLU A 39 19.08 -12.61 -12.62
C GLU A 39 20.47 -12.50 -13.25
N HIS A 40 20.78 -11.33 -13.83
CA HIS A 40 22.08 -11.04 -14.44
C HIS A 40 23.08 -10.40 -13.46
N GLY A 41 22.73 -10.30 -12.17
CA GLY A 41 23.60 -9.79 -11.13
C GLY A 41 23.90 -8.30 -11.23
N ARG A 42 23.07 -7.50 -11.93
CA ARG A 42 23.27 -6.04 -11.99
C ARG A 42 23.14 -5.44 -10.59
N PRO A 43 24.07 -4.58 -10.15
CA PRO A 43 24.04 -3.98 -8.81
C PRO A 43 22.77 -3.16 -8.50
N THR A 44 22.06 -2.70 -9.54
CA THR A 44 20.85 -1.89 -9.43
C THR A 44 19.59 -2.71 -9.13
N GLY A 45 19.61 -4.03 -9.38
CA GLY A 45 18.44 -4.91 -9.25
C GLY A 45 17.27 -4.51 -10.16
N LYS A 46 16.09 -5.07 -9.91
CA LYS A 46 14.79 -4.59 -10.43
C LYS A 46 14.02 -3.93 -9.29
N GLN A 47 13.05 -3.07 -9.59
CA GLN A 47 12.26 -2.39 -8.55
C GLN A 47 10.79 -2.32 -8.94
N LEU A 48 9.92 -2.60 -7.96
CA LEU A 48 8.50 -2.35 -8.06
C LEU A 48 8.12 -1.27 -7.04
N MET A 49 7.50 -0.20 -7.50
CA MET A 49 6.76 0.70 -6.62
C MET A 49 5.27 0.49 -6.86
N THR A 50 4.48 0.28 -5.82
CA THR A 50 3.02 0.23 -5.93
C THR A 50 2.37 1.10 -4.86
N LEU A 51 1.18 1.60 -5.18
CA LEU A 51 0.48 2.64 -4.44
C LEU A 51 -1.03 2.42 -4.49
N TRP A 52 -1.68 2.43 -3.34
CA TRP A 52 -3.12 2.59 -3.16
C TRP A 52 -3.36 3.97 -2.59
N SER A 53 -4.09 4.83 -3.28
CA SER A 53 -4.26 6.20 -2.79
C SER A 53 -5.59 6.84 -3.11
N THR A 54 -5.95 7.82 -2.29
CA THR A 54 -7.06 8.74 -2.52
C THR A 54 -6.62 10.17 -2.22
N LYS A 55 -7.22 11.13 -2.91
CA LYS A 55 -6.87 12.54 -2.80
C LYS A 55 -8.12 13.37 -2.64
N ASP A 56 -8.19 14.17 -1.57
CA ASP A 56 -9.27 15.15 -1.37
C ASP A 56 -9.06 16.31 -2.35
N ALA A 57 -9.42 16.10 -3.62
CA ALA A 57 -9.35 17.11 -4.67
C ALA A 57 -10.54 16.96 -5.62
N ALA A 58 -11.10 18.09 -6.06
CA ALA A 58 -12.21 18.09 -7.01
C ALA A 58 -11.83 17.54 -8.39
N ARG A 59 -10.54 17.53 -8.69
CA ARG A 59 -9.93 16.99 -9.91
C ARG A 59 -8.52 16.53 -9.58
N VAL A 60 -8.18 15.35 -10.04
CA VAL A 60 -6.83 14.78 -9.96
C VAL A 60 -6.41 14.44 -11.39
N GLU A 61 -5.17 14.76 -11.72
CA GLU A 61 -4.56 14.46 -13.03
C GLU A 61 -3.24 13.76 -12.78
N VAL A 62 -3.08 12.56 -13.33
CA VAL A 62 -1.87 11.73 -13.22
C VAL A 62 -1.55 11.19 -14.61
N ASN A 63 -0.37 11.50 -15.14
CA ASN A 63 0.10 11.00 -16.44
C ASN A 63 -0.89 11.18 -17.62
N GLY A 64 -1.65 12.29 -17.62
CA GLY A 64 -2.67 12.59 -18.63
C GLY A 64 -4.07 12.07 -18.30
N ASP A 65 -4.20 11.15 -17.34
CA ASP A 65 -5.48 10.67 -16.86
C ASP A 65 -6.08 11.63 -15.84
N THR A 66 -7.23 12.21 -16.21
CA THR A 66 -8.00 13.10 -15.35
C THR A 66 -9.17 12.35 -14.73
N TRP A 67 -9.36 12.53 -13.42
CA TRP A 67 -10.54 12.02 -12.72
C TRP A 67 -11.01 12.94 -11.60
N ARG A 68 -12.25 12.71 -11.18
CA ARG A 68 -12.94 13.50 -10.15
C ARG A 68 -13.41 12.53 -9.06
N PRO A 69 -12.65 12.39 -7.96
CA PRO A 69 -13.05 11.59 -6.82
C PRO A 69 -14.48 11.95 -6.37
N GLN A 70 -15.35 10.96 -6.13
CA GLN A 70 -16.69 11.20 -5.61
C GLN A 70 -16.68 11.05 -4.09
N GLY A 71 -16.80 12.17 -3.38
CA GLY A 71 -16.94 12.15 -1.93
C GLY A 71 -15.64 11.90 -1.16
N ARG A 72 -15.77 11.83 0.17
CA ARG A 72 -14.69 11.51 1.11
C ARG A 72 -14.75 10.03 1.46
N PRO A 73 -13.65 9.43 1.95
CA PRO A 73 -13.71 8.11 2.56
C PRO A 73 -14.84 8.03 3.58
N GLY A 74 -15.77 7.10 3.39
CA GLY A 74 -16.78 6.76 4.36
C GLY A 74 -16.19 5.77 5.36
N VAL A 75 -16.30 6.06 6.66
CA VAL A 75 -15.82 5.19 7.73
C VAL A 75 -17.02 4.68 8.53
N ASP A 76 -17.10 3.37 8.75
CA ASP A 76 -18.13 2.77 9.60
C ASP A 76 -17.76 2.78 11.10
N GLU A 77 -18.66 2.29 11.94
CA GLU A 77 -18.48 2.25 13.40
C GLU A 77 -17.37 1.33 13.89
N HIS A 78 -16.88 0.44 13.03
CA HIS A 78 -15.82 -0.54 13.30
C HIS A 78 -14.49 -0.16 12.63
N GLY A 79 -14.41 1.01 11.99
CA GLY A 79 -13.22 1.53 11.34
C GLY A 79 -12.97 0.97 9.93
N GLY A 80 -13.92 0.23 9.35
CA GLY A 80 -13.91 -0.12 7.93
C GLY A 80 -14.07 1.14 7.09
N MET A 81 -13.36 1.24 5.98
CA MET A 81 -13.43 2.40 5.09
C MET A 81 -13.80 2.01 3.67
N SER A 82 -14.61 2.83 3.01
CA SER A 82 -14.84 2.81 1.57
C SER A 82 -14.38 4.13 0.98
N LEU A 83 -13.55 4.08 -0.06
CA LEU A 83 -12.97 5.29 -0.67
C LEU A 83 -12.81 5.14 -2.18
N ASP A 84 -13.00 6.26 -2.89
CA ASP A 84 -12.64 6.34 -4.30
C ASP A 84 -11.16 6.68 -4.42
N GLY A 85 -10.44 5.82 -5.13
CA GLY A 85 -8.99 5.86 -5.20
C GLY A 85 -8.43 5.37 -6.53
N MET A 86 -7.12 5.26 -6.55
CA MET A 86 -6.38 4.67 -7.65
C MET A 86 -5.36 3.69 -7.11
N VAL A 87 -5.21 2.58 -7.81
CA VAL A 87 -4.06 1.69 -7.66
C VAL A 87 -3.11 1.92 -8.81
N CYS A 88 -1.84 2.16 -8.48
CA CYS A 88 -0.77 2.36 -9.43
C CYS A 88 0.39 1.41 -9.18
N ALA A 89 1.11 1.08 -10.23
CA ALA A 89 2.42 0.45 -10.13
C ALA A 89 3.40 1.01 -11.17
N TRP A 90 4.67 1.08 -10.78
CA TRP A 90 5.80 1.45 -11.63
C TRP A 90 6.86 0.36 -11.54
N TRP A 91 7.55 0.12 -12.63
CA TRP A 91 8.53 -0.96 -12.72
C TRP A 91 9.86 -0.45 -13.28
N PHE A 92 10.94 -0.70 -12.56
CA PHE A 92 12.29 -0.54 -13.06
C PHE A 92 12.89 -1.91 -13.37
N ASP A 93 13.22 -2.16 -14.63
CA ASP A 93 13.72 -3.47 -15.09
C ASP A 93 15.24 -3.66 -14.87
N GLY A 94 15.89 -2.73 -14.17
CA GLY A 94 17.34 -2.67 -13.98
C GLY A 94 18.07 -1.75 -14.96
N GLN A 95 17.39 -1.26 -16.00
CA GLN A 95 17.91 -0.33 -17.01
C GLN A 95 16.97 0.86 -17.24
N THR A 96 15.67 0.61 -17.40
CA THR A 96 14.67 1.60 -17.78
C THR A 96 13.52 1.61 -16.78
N MET A 97 13.04 2.82 -16.48
CA MET A 97 11.82 3.01 -15.72
C MET A 97 10.62 2.91 -16.66
N HIS A 98 9.74 1.95 -16.39
CA HIS A 98 8.46 1.76 -17.04
C HIS A 98 7.41 2.49 -16.22
N ASP A 99 6.99 3.65 -16.72
CA ASP A 99 6.05 4.52 -16.02
C ASP A 99 4.63 3.97 -16.10
N ALA A 100 3.97 3.88 -14.94
CA ALA A 100 2.57 3.46 -14.79
C ALA A 100 2.21 2.15 -15.50
N VAL A 101 2.98 1.08 -15.25
CA VAL A 101 2.65 -0.29 -15.72
C VAL A 101 1.28 -0.78 -15.22
N LEU A 102 0.76 -0.15 -14.17
CA LEU A 102 -0.63 -0.22 -13.73
C LEU A 102 -1.09 1.19 -13.32
N ALA A 103 -2.28 1.59 -13.75
CA ALA A 103 -2.98 2.78 -13.26
C ALA A 103 -4.50 2.57 -13.41
N LYS A 104 -5.18 2.15 -12.34
CA LYS A 104 -6.63 1.92 -12.36
C LYS A 104 -7.34 2.72 -11.30
N ARG A 105 -8.38 3.44 -11.74
CA ARG A 105 -9.33 4.12 -10.88
C ARG A 105 -10.34 3.10 -10.39
N CYS A 106 -10.59 3.07 -9.10
CA CYS A 106 -11.49 2.13 -8.48
C CYS A 106 -12.01 2.66 -7.15
N SER A 107 -13.18 2.20 -6.75
CA SER A 107 -13.51 2.22 -5.32
C SER A 107 -12.68 1.15 -4.62
N MET A 108 -12.24 1.42 -3.40
CA MET A 108 -11.47 0.52 -2.56
C MET A 108 -12.18 0.37 -1.22
N VAL A 109 -12.09 -0.83 -0.65
CA VAL A 109 -12.44 -1.09 0.74
C VAL A 109 -11.16 -1.27 1.54
N VAL A 110 -11.11 -0.67 2.71
CA VAL A 110 -10.03 -0.86 3.68
C VAL A 110 -10.64 -1.49 4.92
N LEU A 111 -10.14 -2.66 5.29
CA LEU A 111 -10.72 -3.49 6.33
C LEU A 111 -9.68 -3.77 7.41
N PRO A 112 -9.74 -3.11 8.57
CA PRO A 112 -8.88 -3.45 9.71
C PRO A 112 -9.19 -4.86 10.20
N GLY A 113 -8.19 -5.58 10.71
CA GLY A 113 -8.36 -6.95 11.19
C GLY A 113 -9.27 -7.09 12.43
N ALA A 114 -9.49 -5.98 13.16
CA ALA A 114 -10.45 -5.93 14.27
C ALA A 114 -11.92 -5.78 13.80
N HIS A 115 -12.15 -5.53 12.52
CA HIS A 115 -13.50 -5.37 11.97
C HIS A 115 -14.25 -6.71 11.97
N PRO A 116 -15.55 -6.76 12.32
CA PRO A 116 -16.32 -8.02 12.38
C PRO A 116 -16.36 -8.82 11.07
N SER A 117 -16.28 -8.14 9.93
CA SER A 117 -16.21 -8.75 8.59
C SER A 117 -14.82 -9.26 8.20
N TRP A 118 -13.79 -9.12 9.03
CA TRP A 118 -12.46 -9.69 8.74
C TRP A 118 -12.56 -11.22 8.66
N PRO A 119 -12.07 -11.86 7.57
CA PRO A 119 -12.38 -13.27 7.28
C PRO A 119 -11.66 -14.29 8.17
N GLY A 120 -10.80 -13.86 9.10
CA GLY A 120 -10.00 -14.74 9.92
C GLY A 120 -9.79 -14.21 11.34
N PRO A 121 -9.08 -14.95 12.20
CA PRO A 121 -8.66 -14.42 13.48
C PRO A 121 -7.65 -13.28 13.26
N SER A 122 -7.73 -12.25 14.10
CA SER A 122 -6.71 -11.22 14.20
C SER A 122 -6.24 -11.11 15.63
N THR A 123 -4.94 -10.94 15.82
CA THR A 123 -4.35 -10.67 17.12
C THR A 123 -4.41 -9.17 17.36
N PRO A 124 -5.11 -8.70 18.41
CA PRO A 124 -5.19 -7.26 18.70
C PRO A 124 -3.82 -6.60 18.79
N GLY A 125 -3.69 -5.43 18.18
CA GLY A 125 -2.42 -4.67 18.16
C GLY A 125 -1.36 -5.17 17.18
N ARG A 126 -1.61 -6.26 16.43
CA ARG A 126 -0.68 -6.76 15.40
C ARG A 126 -0.84 -6.10 14.03
N GLY A 127 -1.78 -5.18 13.87
CA GLY A 127 -1.91 -4.43 12.62
C GLY A 127 -2.49 -5.21 11.46
N ALA A 128 -3.15 -6.35 11.71
CA ALA A 128 -3.89 -7.08 10.67
C ALA A 128 -4.89 -6.17 9.94
N GLY A 129 -5.12 -6.43 8.66
CA GLY A 129 -6.05 -5.68 7.82
C GLY A 129 -5.63 -5.68 6.35
N ALA A 130 -6.41 -5.05 5.49
CA ALA A 130 -6.13 -4.99 4.06
C ALA A 130 -6.73 -3.75 3.39
N VAL A 131 -6.14 -3.35 2.27
CA VAL A 131 -6.76 -2.48 1.26
C VAL A 131 -7.07 -3.33 0.02
N VAL A 132 -8.32 -3.30 -0.40
CA VAL A 132 -8.87 -4.15 -1.46
C VAL A 132 -9.58 -3.28 -2.49
N PRO A 133 -9.00 -3.11 -3.68
CA PRO A 133 -9.68 -2.55 -4.85
C PRO A 133 -10.89 -3.38 -5.26
N LEU A 134 -12.00 -2.71 -5.51
CA LEU A 134 -13.22 -3.31 -6.02
C LEU A 134 -13.14 -3.35 -7.56
N LEU A 135 -12.32 -4.27 -8.06
CA LEU A 135 -12.08 -4.55 -9.46
C LEU A 135 -12.29 -6.05 -9.74
N ASP A 136 -12.35 -6.43 -11.02
CA ASP A 136 -12.36 -7.85 -11.41
C ASP A 136 -10.98 -8.49 -11.17
N GLU A 137 -9.90 -7.69 -11.17
CA GLU A 137 -8.54 -8.10 -10.88
C GLU A 137 -8.20 -7.95 -9.38
N ASP A 138 -7.28 -8.79 -8.89
CA ASP A 138 -6.76 -8.67 -7.54
C ASP A 138 -5.51 -7.78 -7.51
N TYR A 139 -5.72 -6.54 -7.07
CA TYR A 139 -4.65 -5.60 -6.76
C TYR A 139 -4.61 -5.27 -5.28
N SER A 140 -4.89 -6.23 -4.41
CA SER A 140 -4.96 -6.00 -2.96
C SER A 140 -3.59 -6.05 -2.28
N MET A 141 -3.53 -5.44 -1.10
CA MET A 141 -2.45 -5.70 -0.16
C MET A 141 -3.01 -5.79 1.26
N GLY A 142 -2.35 -6.57 2.12
CA GLY A 142 -2.79 -6.71 3.50
C GLY A 142 -1.74 -7.30 4.41
N MET A 143 -2.12 -7.46 5.67
CA MET A 143 -1.29 -7.99 6.74
C MET A 143 -1.99 -9.14 7.44
N GLU A 144 -1.24 -10.21 7.66
CA GLU A 144 -1.75 -11.43 8.30
C GLU A 144 -2.28 -11.16 9.71
N GLY A 145 -3.25 -11.97 10.12
CA GLY A 145 -3.94 -11.84 11.41
C GLY A 145 -3.00 -11.82 12.62
N ASP A 146 -1.90 -12.57 12.55
CA ASP A 146 -0.87 -12.67 13.59
C ASP A 146 0.24 -11.60 13.44
N GLY A 147 0.21 -10.84 12.35
CA GLY A 147 1.21 -9.85 11.98
C GLY A 147 2.55 -10.43 11.53
N SER A 148 2.58 -11.69 11.13
CA SER A 148 3.79 -12.39 10.66
C SER A 148 4.29 -11.91 9.31
N SER A 149 3.39 -11.54 8.39
CA SER A 149 3.73 -11.10 7.05
C SER A 149 2.71 -10.12 6.48
N PHE A 150 3.15 -9.33 5.50
CA PHE A 150 2.24 -8.70 4.55
C PHE A 150 2.13 -9.58 3.30
N TRP A 151 0.99 -9.51 2.62
CA TRP A 151 0.87 -9.94 1.23
C TRP A 151 0.62 -8.74 0.32
N LEU A 152 1.04 -8.89 -0.92
CA LEU A 152 0.86 -7.91 -1.98
C LEU A 152 0.62 -8.67 -3.28
N THR A 153 -0.54 -8.45 -3.88
CA THR A 153 -0.96 -9.14 -5.10
C THR A 153 -1.21 -8.11 -6.19
N LEU A 154 -0.70 -8.39 -7.39
CA LEU A 154 -1.03 -7.68 -8.62
C LEU A 154 -1.34 -8.68 -9.74
N ASP A 155 -2.60 -9.04 -9.95
CA ASP A 155 -3.00 -10.10 -10.89
C ASP A 155 -4.42 -9.91 -11.49
N PRO A 156 -4.59 -9.94 -12.83
CA PRO A 156 -3.55 -9.85 -13.86
C PRO A 156 -3.07 -8.42 -14.06
N MET A 157 -1.83 -8.27 -14.50
CA MET A 157 -1.30 -7.01 -14.99
C MET A 157 -1.85 -6.67 -16.38
N PRO A 158 -1.90 -5.38 -16.78
CA PRO A 158 -2.20 -4.99 -18.15
C PRO A 158 -1.26 -5.66 -19.16
N GLU A 159 -1.74 -5.98 -20.36
CA GLU A 159 -0.93 -6.69 -21.39
C GLU A 159 0.38 -5.97 -21.78
N SER A 160 0.44 -4.66 -21.60
CA SER A 160 1.64 -3.86 -21.86
C SER A 160 2.68 -3.91 -20.73
N ALA A 161 2.35 -4.50 -19.59
CA ALA A 161 3.25 -4.60 -18.45
C ALA A 161 4.37 -5.62 -18.72
N PRO A 162 5.55 -5.45 -18.10
CA PRO A 162 6.70 -6.33 -18.31
C PRO A 162 6.58 -7.70 -17.60
N PHE A 163 5.52 -7.91 -16.83
CA PHE A 163 5.17 -9.17 -16.17
C PHE A 163 3.63 -9.28 -16.16
N SER A 164 3.09 -10.50 -16.18
CA SER A 164 1.66 -10.78 -16.22
C SER A 164 1.02 -10.84 -14.84
N SER A 165 1.75 -11.23 -13.79
CA SER A 165 1.23 -11.25 -12.43
C SER A 165 2.34 -11.20 -11.38
N LEU A 166 1.98 -10.83 -10.17
CA LEU A 166 2.88 -10.73 -9.03
C LEU A 166 2.16 -11.07 -7.73
N ASP A 167 2.75 -11.96 -6.93
CA ASP A 167 2.30 -12.28 -5.58
C ASP A 167 3.52 -12.32 -4.66
N LEU A 168 3.56 -11.43 -3.67
CA LEU A 168 4.67 -11.30 -2.74
C LEU A 168 4.21 -11.45 -1.30
N ARG A 169 5.04 -12.13 -0.50
CA ARG A 169 5.01 -12.12 0.95
C ARG A 169 6.18 -11.31 1.50
N LEU A 170 5.87 -10.35 2.36
CA LEU A 170 6.85 -9.48 3.01
C LEU A 170 6.97 -9.86 4.48
N HIS A 171 8.17 -10.27 4.88
CA HIS A 171 8.47 -10.77 6.22
C HIS A 171 9.36 -9.81 7.01
N PRO A 172 9.29 -9.82 8.35
CA PRO A 172 10.22 -9.06 9.16
C PRO A 172 11.68 -9.46 8.90
N ALA A 173 12.53 -8.47 8.58
CA ALA A 173 13.95 -8.69 8.31
C ALA A 173 14.80 -8.61 9.58
N SER A 174 14.54 -7.60 10.41
CA SER A 174 15.23 -7.39 11.69
C SER A 174 14.40 -6.46 12.57
N GLU A 175 14.62 -6.47 13.88
CA GLU A 175 13.95 -5.54 14.80
C GLU A 175 14.09 -4.08 14.33
N ARG A 176 15.30 -3.64 13.95
CA ARG A 176 15.53 -2.26 13.52
C ARG A 176 14.74 -1.89 12.25
N LEU A 177 14.67 -2.80 11.28
CA LEU A 177 14.05 -2.53 9.98
C LEU A 177 12.53 -2.72 10.02
N SER A 178 12.06 -3.69 10.81
CA SER A 178 10.68 -4.17 10.80
C SER A 178 9.89 -3.74 12.04
N THR A 179 10.35 -2.67 12.70
CA THR A 179 9.60 -1.93 13.70
C THR A 179 8.93 -0.73 13.05
N ALA A 180 7.60 -0.67 13.13
CA ALA A 180 6.81 0.45 12.66
C ALA A 180 7.11 1.70 13.48
N ARG A 181 7.28 2.82 12.77
CA ARG A 181 7.57 4.12 13.40
C ARG A 181 6.67 5.18 12.79
N GLN A 182 6.03 5.96 13.66
CA GLN A 182 5.36 7.17 13.24
C GLN A 182 6.40 8.28 13.03
N ALA A 183 6.21 9.06 11.98
CA ALA A 183 6.90 10.32 11.77
C ALA A 183 5.89 11.37 11.35
N THR A 184 6.01 12.55 11.96
CA THR A 184 5.13 13.69 11.74
C THR A 184 5.97 14.90 11.44
N ALA A 185 5.55 15.70 10.47
CA ALA A 185 6.07 17.05 10.28
C ALA A 185 4.91 18.02 10.12
N THR A 186 4.96 19.15 10.82
CA THR A 186 4.02 20.26 10.64
C THR A 186 4.78 21.48 10.16
N TYR A 187 4.31 22.04 9.06
CA TYR A 187 4.79 23.24 8.41
C TYR A 187 3.80 24.39 8.59
N ALA A 188 4.13 25.56 8.04
CA ALA A 188 3.24 26.72 8.05
C ALA A 188 1.88 26.42 7.39
N ALA A 189 0.84 27.14 7.82
CA ALA A 189 -0.53 27.03 7.30
C ALA A 189 -1.17 25.63 7.42
N GLY A 190 -0.77 24.83 8.42
CA GLY A 190 -1.35 23.50 8.68
C GLY A 190 -0.86 22.39 7.74
N LEU A 191 -0.02 22.73 6.75
CA LEU A 191 0.63 21.76 5.88
C LEU A 191 1.51 20.82 6.71
N GLY A 192 1.69 19.59 6.24
CA GLY A 192 2.41 18.58 6.97
C GLY A 192 2.08 17.18 6.48
N TYR A 193 2.72 16.19 7.08
CA TYR A 193 2.43 14.79 6.86
C TYR A 193 2.48 14.04 8.18
N ASP A 194 1.68 12.99 8.26
CA ASP A 194 1.85 11.89 9.22
C ASP A 194 2.12 10.63 8.40
N ILE A 195 3.16 9.88 8.76
CA ILE A 195 3.52 8.63 8.11
C ILE A 195 3.78 7.57 9.16
N LEU A 196 3.11 6.43 9.03
CA LEU A 196 3.54 5.18 9.65
C LEU A 196 4.44 4.46 8.65
N ARG A 197 5.69 4.21 9.02
CA ARG A 197 6.67 3.57 8.13
C ARG A 197 7.30 2.34 8.75
N LEU A 198 7.50 1.33 7.92
CA LEU A 198 8.46 0.25 8.13
C LEU A 198 9.73 0.59 7.35
N HIS A 199 10.91 0.39 7.96
CA HIS A 199 12.18 0.72 7.31
C HIS A 199 12.65 -0.36 6.33
N GLY A 200 12.23 -1.61 6.53
CA GLY A 200 12.56 -2.68 5.62
C GLY A 200 12.00 -4.03 6.06
N THR A 201 11.86 -4.89 5.06
CA THR A 201 11.37 -6.27 5.14
C THR A 201 12.25 -7.14 4.24
N THR A 202 12.15 -8.45 4.40
CA THR A 202 12.51 -9.36 3.30
C THR A 202 11.26 -9.61 2.47
N ALA A 203 11.44 -9.91 1.20
CA ALA A 203 10.36 -10.26 0.29
C ALA A 203 10.65 -11.61 -0.35
N GLU A 204 9.63 -12.44 -0.46
CA GLU A 204 9.65 -13.68 -1.24
C GLU A 204 8.33 -13.77 -2.02
N GLY A 205 8.31 -14.53 -3.10
CA GLY A 205 7.10 -14.72 -3.88
C GLY A 205 7.39 -14.98 -5.34
N HIS A 206 6.39 -14.71 -6.16
CA HIS A 206 6.39 -15.06 -7.57
C HIS A 206 6.08 -13.84 -8.43
N ILE A 207 6.81 -13.72 -9.53
CA ILE A 207 6.57 -12.75 -10.58
C ILE A 207 6.59 -13.55 -11.88
N ASP A 208 5.49 -13.49 -12.60
CA ASP A 208 5.24 -14.28 -13.80
C ASP A 208 5.43 -13.39 -15.03
N GLY A 209 6.32 -13.75 -15.95
CA GLY A 209 6.64 -12.94 -17.14
C GLY A 209 8.00 -13.24 -17.74
#